data_AF-A0A369XRN8-F1
#
_entry.id   AF-A0A369XRN8-F1
#
_cell.length_a   1.000
_cell.length_b   1.000
_cell.length_c   1.000
_cell.angle_alpha   90.00
_cell.angle_beta   90.00
_cell.angle_gamma   90.00
#
_symmetry.space_group_name_H-M   'P 1'
#
loop_
_entity.id
_entity.type
_entity.pdbx_description
1 polymer ?
#
loop_
_entity_poly.entity_id
_entity_poly.type
_entity_poly.pdbx_seq_one_letter_code
_entity_poly.pdbx_strand_id
1 'polypeptide(L)'
;MGNKIDFFTRSDINSSLKRIEELLSCGIFHPHNSNHVLMRAAFIEILISLRDLMYKSEKYASRISFTDDIVIESKIRDVSDLIKYVRDALCHPDSDNHYIEKNNIKSTFNVAFGKCSLIKIGDFEQKSEYDDDICFFFGSKNIYLNRHIVRAYNEAKEKFKPILNDN
;
A
#
# COMPACT_ATOMS: atom_id res chain seq x y z
N MET A 1 21.15 17.85 9.01
CA MET A 1 21.79 18.07 7.69
C MET A 1 21.13 17.13 6.71
N GLY A 2 20.20 17.64 5.88
CA GLY A 2 19.55 16.82 4.86
C GLY A 2 20.56 16.48 3.77
N ASN A 3 20.69 15.19 3.43
CA ASN A 3 21.51 14.78 2.31
C ASN A 3 20.98 15.46 1.05
N LYS A 4 21.85 16.18 0.32
CA LYS A 4 21.50 16.77 -0.96
C LYS A 4 21.00 15.65 -1.88
N ILE A 5 19.75 15.74 -2.31
CA ILE A 5 19.16 14.77 -3.23
C ILE A 5 19.88 14.89 -4.58
N ASP A 6 20.39 13.77 -5.10
CA ASP A 6 21.00 13.75 -6.43
C ASP A 6 19.91 13.80 -7.51
N PHE A 7 20.33 14.13 -8.74
CA PHE A 7 19.43 14.29 -9.87
C PHE A 7 18.61 13.02 -10.17
N PHE A 8 19.23 11.83 -10.09
CA PHE A 8 18.55 10.57 -10.40
C PHE A 8 17.49 10.25 -9.34
N THR A 9 17.85 10.39 -8.06
CA THR A 9 16.87 10.21 -6.97
C THR A 9 15.70 11.20 -7.10
N ARG A 10 15.97 12.47 -7.45
CA ARG A 10 14.93 13.48 -7.70
C ARG A 10 14.02 13.08 -8.86
N SER A 11 14.60 12.61 -9.97
CA SER A 11 13.85 12.13 -11.14
C SER A 11 12.97 10.92 -10.82
N ASP A 12 13.49 9.96 -10.05
CA ASP A 12 12.74 8.77 -9.66
C ASP A 12 11.54 9.12 -8.76
N ILE A 13 11.73 10.02 -7.79
CA ILE A 13 10.64 10.47 -6.91
C ILE A 13 9.53 11.11 -7.75
N ASN A 14 9.88 12.03 -8.65
CA ASN A 14 8.91 12.68 -9.54
C ASN A 14 8.16 11.67 -10.41
N SER A 15 8.88 10.70 -10.96
CA SER A 15 8.30 9.66 -11.82
C SER A 15 7.33 8.76 -11.03
N SER A 16 7.72 8.32 -9.83
CA SER A 16 6.87 7.54 -8.94
C SER A 16 5.64 8.32 -8.49
N LEU A 17 5.79 9.60 -8.11
CA LEU A 17 4.67 10.45 -7.69
C LEU A 17 3.66 10.64 -8.82
N LYS A 18 4.15 10.90 -10.04
CA LYS A 18 3.31 11.05 -11.23
C LYS A 18 2.62 9.74 -11.57
N ARG A 19 3.34 8.62 -11.56
CA ARG A 19 2.80 7.32 -11.95
C ARG A 19 1.70 6.83 -11.00
N ILE A 20 1.90 7.01 -9.69
CA ILE A 20 0.87 6.68 -8.71
C ILE A 20 -0.39 7.55 -8.92
N GLU A 21 -0.24 8.86 -9.16
CA GLU A 21 -1.36 9.75 -9.45
C GLU A 21 -2.15 9.29 -10.69
N GLU A 22 -1.46 8.94 -11.78
CA GLU A 22 -2.09 8.42 -13.01
C GLU A 22 -2.89 7.13 -12.75
N LEU A 23 -2.33 6.19 -11.98
CA LEU A 23 -2.99 4.92 -11.67
C LEU A 23 -4.18 5.09 -10.71
N LEU A 24 -4.09 6.03 -9.77
CA LEU A 24 -5.19 6.35 -8.86
C LEU A 24 -6.33 7.09 -9.58
N SER A 25 -6.00 7.98 -10.53
CA SER A 25 -6.97 8.83 -11.22
C SER A 25 -7.60 8.22 -12.47
N CYS A 26 -7.04 7.13 -13.03
CA CYS A 26 -7.55 6.52 -14.26
C CYS A 26 -8.85 5.71 -14.08
N GLY A 27 -9.37 5.59 -12.86
CA GLY A 27 -10.63 4.92 -12.56
C GLY A 27 -10.57 3.39 -12.49
N ILE A 28 -9.39 2.78 -12.60
CA ILE A 28 -9.23 1.31 -12.53
C ILE A 28 -9.71 0.73 -11.18
N PHE A 29 -9.70 1.54 -10.12
CA PHE A 29 -10.20 1.14 -8.79
C PHE A 29 -11.67 1.47 -8.57
N HIS A 30 -12.44 1.88 -9.58
CA HIS A 30 -13.88 2.02 -9.40
C HIS A 30 -14.56 0.63 -9.20
N PRO A 31 -15.65 0.53 -8.41
CA PRO A 31 -16.33 -0.75 -8.15
C PRO A 31 -16.76 -1.53 -9.40
N HIS A 32 -17.10 -0.83 -10.50
CA HIS A 32 -17.45 -1.47 -11.77
C HIS A 32 -16.27 -2.17 -12.46
N ASN A 33 -15.03 -1.84 -12.06
CA ASN A 33 -13.79 -2.45 -12.56
C ASN A 33 -13.25 -3.53 -11.60
N SER A 34 -14.03 -3.99 -10.62
CA SER A 34 -13.60 -4.99 -9.63
C SER A 34 -13.05 -6.29 -10.23
N ASN A 35 -13.55 -6.69 -11.40
CA ASN A 35 -13.09 -7.87 -12.15
C ASN A 35 -12.17 -7.52 -13.33
N HIS A 36 -11.74 -6.26 -13.47
CA HIS A 36 -10.91 -5.83 -14.58
C HIS A 36 -9.48 -6.39 -14.44
N VAL A 37 -8.96 -7.01 -15.50
CA VAL A 37 -7.65 -7.71 -15.48
C VAL A 37 -6.49 -6.80 -15.05
N LEU A 38 -6.57 -5.51 -15.37
CA LEU A 38 -5.54 -4.53 -15.03
C LEU A 38 -5.60 -4.03 -13.58
N MET A 39 -6.66 -4.31 -12.81
CA MET A 39 -6.77 -3.79 -11.43
C MET A 39 -5.64 -4.30 -10.54
N ARG A 40 -5.35 -5.61 -10.62
CA ARG A 40 -4.24 -6.21 -9.87
C ARG A 40 -2.88 -5.68 -10.33
N ALA A 41 -2.69 -5.50 -11.63
CA ALA A 41 -1.45 -4.96 -12.17
C ALA A 41 -1.22 -3.51 -11.69
N ALA A 42 -2.24 -2.66 -11.75
CA ALA A 42 -2.21 -1.29 -11.25
C ALA A 42 -1.90 -1.23 -9.76
N PHE A 43 -2.52 -2.11 -8.95
CA PHE A 43 -2.26 -2.18 -7.52
C PHE A 43 -0.81 -2.56 -7.19
N ILE A 44 -0.27 -3.58 -7.88
CA ILE A 44 1.13 -4.01 -7.71
C ILE A 44 2.08 -2.85 -8.06
N GLU A 45 1.85 -2.17 -9.18
CA GLU A 45 2.68 -1.05 -9.63
C GLU A 45 2.65 0.10 -8.61
N ILE A 46 1.47 0.47 -8.08
CA ILE A 46 1.35 1.46 -7.01
C ILE A 46 2.19 1.05 -5.79
N LEU A 47 2.10 -0.21 -5.34
CA LEU A 47 2.84 -0.64 -4.16
C LEU A 47 4.36 -0.64 -4.36
N ILE A 48 4.84 -0.98 -5.55
CA ILE A 48 6.26 -0.90 -5.89
C ILE A 48 6.75 0.55 -5.79
N SER A 49 6.07 1.48 -6.47
CA SER A 49 6.43 2.90 -6.44
C SER A 49 6.26 3.51 -5.05
N LEU A 50 5.18 3.19 -4.34
CA LEU A 50 4.92 3.73 -3.01
C LEU A 50 5.93 3.22 -1.99
N ARG A 51 6.33 1.94 -2.06
CA ARG A 51 7.37 1.39 -1.19
C ARG A 51 8.70 2.13 -1.37
N ASP A 52 9.09 2.42 -2.61
CA ASP A 52 10.28 3.22 -2.89
C ASP A 52 10.14 4.65 -2.32
N LEU A 53 8.99 5.30 -2.49
CA LEU A 53 8.71 6.60 -1.88
C LEU A 53 8.78 6.57 -0.36
N MET A 54 8.30 5.53 0.32
CA MET A 54 8.40 5.41 1.79
C MET A 54 9.87 5.36 2.24
N TYR A 55 10.68 4.55 1.56
CA TYR A 55 12.11 4.44 1.84
C TYR A 55 12.84 5.78 1.60
N LYS A 56 12.57 6.43 0.47
CA LYS A 56 13.15 7.74 0.15
C LYS A 56 12.66 8.83 1.12
N SER A 57 11.42 8.75 1.60
CA SER A 57 10.88 9.72 2.58
C SER A 57 11.65 9.61 3.89
N GLU A 58 11.90 8.41 4.38
CA GLU A 58 12.72 8.18 5.58
C GLU A 58 14.17 8.69 5.41
N LYS A 59 14.75 8.54 4.22
CA LYS A 59 16.13 8.95 3.95
C LYS A 59 16.31 10.46 3.76
N TYR A 60 15.38 11.13 3.08
CA TYR A 60 15.55 12.52 2.63
C TYR A 60 14.59 13.52 3.29
N ALA A 61 13.52 13.04 3.94
CA ALA A 61 12.55 13.86 4.65
C ALA A 61 12.33 13.28 6.06
N SER A 62 11.18 12.66 6.29
CA SER A 62 10.87 11.91 7.50
C SER A 62 10.05 10.66 7.18
N ARG A 63 10.18 9.63 8.02
CA ARG A 63 9.41 8.39 7.90
C ARG A 63 7.91 8.68 7.98
N ILE A 64 7.13 7.99 7.14
CA ILE A 64 5.66 8.02 7.15
C ILE A 64 5.19 6.86 8.03
N SER A 65 4.64 7.15 9.21
CA SER A 65 4.53 6.16 10.28
C SER A 65 3.20 6.19 11.05
N PHE A 66 2.09 6.56 10.39
CA PHE A 66 0.78 6.45 11.04
C PHE A 66 0.39 4.98 11.28
N THR A 67 -0.47 4.77 12.26
CA THR A 67 -0.88 3.43 12.76
C THR A 67 -2.39 3.20 12.71
N ASP A 68 -3.17 4.20 12.29
CA ASP A 68 -4.62 4.08 12.17
C ASP A 68 -4.98 2.92 11.22
N ASP A 69 -5.91 2.06 11.64
CA ASP A 69 -6.41 0.90 10.87
C ASP A 69 -5.36 -0.19 10.57
N ILE A 70 -4.28 -0.25 11.36
CA ILE A 70 -3.20 -1.23 11.21
C ILE A 70 -3.13 -2.15 12.43
N VAL A 71 -3.09 -3.46 12.18
CA VAL A 71 -2.78 -4.46 13.21
C VAL A 71 -1.27 -4.48 13.46
N ILE A 72 -0.87 -3.88 14.58
CA ILE A 72 0.54 -3.79 14.97
C ILE A 72 1.06 -5.13 15.50
N GLU A 73 2.24 -5.52 15.03
CA GLU A 73 2.92 -6.76 15.41
C GLU A 73 4.43 -6.67 15.18
N SER A 74 5.17 -7.75 15.45
CA SER A 74 6.64 -7.77 15.41
C SER A 74 7.25 -7.27 14.10
N LYS A 75 6.61 -7.51 12.95
CA LYS A 75 7.08 -7.10 11.62
C LYS A 75 6.39 -5.85 11.06
N ILE A 76 5.28 -5.42 11.64
CA ILE A 76 4.45 -4.30 11.15
C ILE A 76 4.25 -3.31 12.30
N ARG A 77 5.03 -2.23 12.32
CA ARG A 77 4.96 -1.19 13.35
C ARG A 77 4.17 0.04 12.93
N ASP A 78 3.98 0.23 11.63
CA ASP A 78 3.32 1.36 11.02
C ASP A 78 2.96 1.08 9.55
N VAL A 79 2.38 2.07 8.86
CA VAL A 79 2.01 1.96 7.44
C VAL A 79 3.19 1.69 6.51
N SER A 80 4.38 2.20 6.80
CA SER A 80 5.56 1.96 5.96
C SER A 80 5.99 0.50 6.01
N ASP A 81 5.86 -0.13 7.17
CA ASP A 81 6.09 -1.57 7.34
C ASP A 81 4.93 -2.40 6.75
N LEU A 82 3.68 -1.95 6.85
CA LEU A 82 2.54 -2.61 6.20
C LEU A 82 2.67 -2.61 4.67
N ILE A 83 2.99 -1.47 4.05
CA ILE A 83 3.22 -1.36 2.60
C ILE A 83 4.38 -2.27 2.18
N LYS A 84 5.45 -2.35 2.98
CA LYS A 84 6.54 -3.31 2.76
C LYS A 84 6.01 -4.73 2.71
N TYR A 85 5.29 -5.12 3.75
CA TYR A 85 4.79 -6.48 3.93
C TYR A 85 3.91 -6.91 2.77
N VAL A 86 2.96 -6.05 2.38
CA VAL A 86 2.03 -6.34 1.28
C VAL A 86 2.75 -6.40 -0.07
N ARG A 87 3.67 -5.46 -0.35
CA ARG A 87 4.50 -5.51 -1.56
C ARG A 87 5.31 -6.80 -1.61
N ASP A 88 5.97 -7.15 -0.51
CA ASP A 88 6.78 -8.36 -0.41
C ASP A 88 5.92 -9.61 -0.60
N ALA A 89 4.71 -9.67 -0.05
CA ALA A 89 3.79 -10.77 -0.32
C ALA A 89 3.48 -10.88 -1.82
N LEU A 90 3.07 -9.79 -2.47
CA LEU A 90 2.69 -9.80 -3.89
C LEU A 90 3.83 -10.19 -4.84
N CYS A 91 5.04 -9.71 -4.58
CA CYS A 91 6.18 -9.91 -5.47
C CYS A 91 6.94 -11.22 -5.21
N HIS A 92 6.69 -11.90 -4.09
CA HIS A 92 7.35 -13.17 -3.76
C HIS A 92 6.28 -14.27 -3.60
N PRO A 93 6.00 -15.05 -4.68
CA PRO A 93 4.94 -16.07 -4.69
C PRO A 93 5.06 -17.14 -3.59
N ASP A 94 6.30 -17.38 -3.15
CA ASP A 94 6.68 -18.37 -2.13
C ASP A 94 6.79 -17.78 -0.71
N SER A 95 6.42 -16.51 -0.52
CA SER A 95 6.48 -15.88 0.82
C SER A 95 5.42 -16.45 1.76
N ASP A 96 5.80 -16.69 3.02
CA ASP A 96 4.84 -17.07 4.07
C ASP A 96 3.76 -15.99 4.34
N ASN A 97 3.97 -14.77 3.83
CA ASN A 97 3.05 -13.64 4.00
C ASN A 97 1.69 -13.81 3.30
N HIS A 98 1.49 -14.91 2.54
CA HIS A 98 0.20 -15.25 1.93
C HIS A 98 -0.71 -16.08 2.83
N TYR A 99 -0.20 -16.63 3.93
CA TYR A 99 -0.92 -17.63 4.70
C TYR A 99 -1.68 -17.03 5.88
N ILE A 100 -2.86 -17.59 6.12
CA ILE A 100 -3.59 -17.41 7.37
C ILE A 100 -3.04 -18.44 8.36
N GLU A 101 -2.27 -17.97 9.35
CA GLU A 101 -1.47 -18.79 10.28
C GLU A 101 -2.24 -19.95 10.93
N LYS A 102 -3.55 -19.78 11.19
CA LYS A 102 -4.36 -20.77 11.92
C LYS A 102 -4.72 -22.02 11.10
N ASN A 103 -4.66 -22.00 9.76
CA ASN A 103 -5.18 -23.10 8.92
C ASN A 103 -4.38 -23.38 7.62
N ASN A 104 -3.21 -22.78 7.42
CA ASN A 104 -2.42 -22.90 6.18
C ASN A 104 -3.22 -22.52 4.90
N ILE A 105 -4.20 -21.62 5.02
CA ILE A 105 -5.02 -21.15 3.90
C ILE A 105 -4.27 -20.02 3.20
N LYS A 106 -4.03 -20.18 1.89
CA LYS A 106 -3.42 -19.14 1.05
C LYS A 106 -4.49 -18.11 0.65
N SER A 107 -4.37 -16.90 1.17
CA SER A 107 -5.21 -15.75 0.80
C SER A 107 -4.36 -14.73 0.06
N THR A 108 -4.20 -14.93 -1.24
CA THR A 108 -3.42 -14.04 -2.10
C THR A 108 -4.37 -13.11 -2.85
N PHE A 109 -4.44 -11.84 -2.44
CA PHE A 109 -5.15 -10.78 -3.16
C PHE A 109 -6.67 -10.92 -3.16
N ASN A 110 -7.29 -11.11 -1.99
CA ASN A 110 -8.74 -10.92 -1.88
C ASN A 110 -9.05 -9.42 -1.83
N VAL A 111 -10.19 -9.01 -2.40
CA VAL A 111 -10.57 -7.60 -2.49
C VAL A 111 -12.02 -7.43 -2.04
N ALA A 112 -12.25 -6.46 -1.16
CA ALA A 112 -13.58 -6.02 -0.73
C ALA A 112 -13.80 -4.57 -1.16
N PHE A 113 -14.91 -4.30 -1.84
CA PHE A 113 -15.37 -2.94 -2.13
C PHE A 113 -16.48 -2.60 -1.12
N GLY A 114 -16.27 -1.55 -0.33
CA GLY A 114 -17.15 -1.19 0.76
C GLY A 114 -17.08 -2.16 1.95
N LYS A 115 -18.03 -2.01 2.88
CA LYS A 115 -18.09 -2.80 4.09
C LYS A 115 -18.65 -4.19 3.81
N CYS A 116 -17.87 -5.22 4.08
CA CYS A 116 -18.32 -6.61 3.96
C CYS A 116 -17.43 -7.57 4.72
N SER A 117 -17.95 -8.78 4.98
CA SER A 117 -17.17 -9.93 5.45
C SER A 117 -16.94 -10.87 4.28
N LEU A 118 -15.70 -11.03 3.84
CA LEU A 118 -15.35 -11.92 2.71
C LEU A 118 -15.23 -13.37 3.13
N ILE A 119 -14.58 -13.61 4.27
CA ILE A 119 -14.30 -14.96 4.78
C ILE A 119 -14.57 -14.98 6.28
N LYS A 120 -15.29 -16.01 6.74
CA LYS A 120 -15.46 -16.32 8.15
C LYS A 120 -15.25 -17.81 8.38
N ILE A 121 -14.20 -18.18 9.09
CA ILE A 121 -13.82 -19.57 9.39
C ILE A 121 -13.50 -19.68 10.88
N GLY A 122 -14.42 -20.26 11.64
CA GLY A 122 -14.32 -20.27 13.11
C GLY A 122 -14.22 -18.84 13.65
N ASP A 123 -13.19 -18.57 14.45
CA ASP A 123 -12.92 -17.24 15.02
C ASP A 123 -12.20 -16.28 14.07
N PHE A 124 -11.76 -16.76 12.90
CA PHE A 124 -11.07 -15.93 11.92
C PHE A 124 -12.06 -15.29 10.96
N GLU A 125 -11.94 -13.98 10.77
CA GLU A 125 -12.79 -13.20 9.87
C GLU A 125 -11.94 -12.22 9.05
N GLN A 126 -11.99 -12.31 7.72
CA GLN A 126 -11.51 -11.25 6.83
C GLN A 126 -12.69 -10.35 6.50
N LYS A 127 -12.64 -9.12 6.98
CA LYS A 127 -13.68 -8.11 6.76
C LYS A 127 -13.09 -6.74 6.45
N SER A 128 -13.82 -6.01 5.62
CA SER A 128 -13.66 -4.59 5.38
C SER A 128 -14.64 -3.84 6.26
N GLU A 129 -14.17 -2.85 7.01
CA GLU A 129 -14.98 -2.12 8.01
C GLU A 129 -15.68 -0.87 7.43
N TYR A 130 -15.29 -0.44 6.23
CA TYR A 130 -15.62 0.88 5.70
C TYR A 130 -16.36 0.82 4.37
N ASP A 131 -17.47 1.53 4.26
CA ASP A 131 -18.31 1.61 3.06
C ASP A 131 -17.68 2.41 1.92
N ASP A 132 -16.78 3.33 2.24
CA ASP A 132 -16.15 4.30 1.32
C ASP A 132 -14.73 3.91 0.90
N ASP A 133 -14.32 2.66 1.13
CA ASP A 133 -12.96 2.20 0.85
C ASP A 133 -12.91 0.84 0.15
N ILE A 134 -11.72 0.50 -0.33
CA ILE A 134 -11.39 -0.78 -0.92
C ILE A 134 -10.35 -1.43 -0.03
N CYS A 135 -10.67 -2.62 0.48
CA CYS A 135 -9.80 -3.39 1.35
C CYS A 135 -9.17 -4.54 0.59
N PHE A 136 -7.84 -4.64 0.60
CA PHE A 136 -7.09 -5.73 0.00
C PHE A 136 -6.51 -6.62 1.10
N PHE A 137 -6.66 -7.94 0.98
CA PHE A 137 -6.21 -8.91 1.98
C PHE A 137 -5.06 -9.80 1.48
N PHE A 138 -4.08 -9.99 2.36
CA PHE A 138 -2.88 -10.79 2.17
C PHE A 138 -2.60 -11.59 3.44
N GLY A 139 -2.89 -12.90 3.40
CA GLY A 139 -2.87 -13.72 4.61
C GLY A 139 -3.82 -13.18 5.68
N SER A 140 -3.29 -12.86 6.86
CA SER A 140 -4.04 -12.24 7.97
C SER A 140 -4.04 -10.70 7.95
N LYS A 141 -3.40 -10.07 6.96
CA LYS A 141 -3.25 -8.62 6.87
C LYS A 141 -4.20 -8.02 5.86
N ASN A 142 -4.58 -6.78 6.13
CA ASN A 142 -5.38 -5.98 5.25
C ASN A 142 -4.72 -4.61 5.02
N ILE A 143 -4.95 -4.05 3.85
CA ILE A 143 -4.54 -2.69 3.50
C ILE A 143 -5.69 -2.01 2.75
N TYR A 144 -5.99 -0.77 3.13
CA TYR A 144 -7.04 0.03 2.52
C TYR A 144 -6.48 0.96 1.45
N LEU A 145 -7.22 1.15 0.35
CA LEU A 145 -6.82 2.06 -0.72
C LEU A 145 -6.74 3.50 -0.21
N ASN A 146 -7.82 4.03 0.37
CA ASN A 146 -7.87 5.44 0.73
C ASN A 146 -7.13 5.69 2.05
N ARG A 147 -7.43 4.90 3.08
CA ARG A 147 -6.87 5.09 4.44
C ARG A 147 -5.38 4.85 4.54
N HIS A 148 -4.83 3.92 3.74
CA HIS A 148 -3.40 3.59 3.82
C HIS A 148 -2.63 4.08 2.58
N ILE A 149 -3.02 3.65 1.38
CA ILE A 149 -2.23 3.88 0.15
C ILE A 149 -2.29 5.35 -0.27
N VAL A 150 -3.49 5.90 -0.46
CA VAL A 150 -3.69 7.30 -0.86
C VAL A 150 -3.17 8.25 0.22
N ARG A 151 -3.43 7.97 1.50
CA ARG A 151 -2.89 8.76 2.62
C ARG A 151 -1.36 8.77 2.62
N ALA A 152 -0.70 7.60 2.52
CA ALA A 152 0.76 7.52 2.50
C ALA A 152 1.35 8.20 1.26
N TYR A 153 0.69 8.07 0.10
CA TYR A 153 1.05 8.79 -1.12
C TYR A 153 1.01 10.31 -0.91
N ASN A 154 -0.09 10.82 -0.36
CA ASN A 154 -0.26 12.25 -0.11
C ASN A 154 0.76 12.77 0.92
N GLU A 155 1.02 12.02 1.99
CA GLU A 155 2.04 12.39 2.98
C GLU A 155 3.45 12.42 2.36
N ALA A 156 3.78 11.46 1.48
CA ALA A 156 5.04 11.47 0.73
C ALA A 156 5.13 12.68 -0.19
N LYS A 157 4.07 12.99 -0.94
CA LYS A 157 3.97 14.15 -1.82
C LYS A 157 4.24 15.45 -1.05
N GLU A 158 3.59 15.65 0.09
CA GLU A 158 3.81 16.83 0.93
C GLU A 158 5.25 16.90 1.47
N LYS A 159 5.81 15.77 1.92
CA LYS A 159 7.19 15.71 2.44
C LYS A 159 8.24 16.03 1.38
N PHE A 160 7.99 15.65 0.11
CA PHE A 160 8.92 15.93 -0.97
C PHE A 160 8.76 17.30 -1.62
N LYS A 161 7.59 17.95 -1.50
CA LYS A 161 7.38 19.32 -2.03
C LYS A 161 8.52 20.30 -1.74
N PRO A 162 8.98 20.51 -0.48
CA PRO A 162 10.07 21.44 -0.22
C PRO A 162 11.37 21.01 -0.90
N ILE A 163 11.67 19.71 -0.94
CA ILE A 163 12.92 19.15 -1.47
C ILE A 163 12.98 19.23 -3.01
N LEU A 164 11.83 19.14 -3.66
CA LEU A 164 11.71 19.12 -5.12
C LEU A 164 11.58 20.54 -5.71
N ASN A 165 10.99 21.48 -4.97
CA ASN A 165 10.79 22.86 -5.39
C ASN A 165 12.00 23.78 -5.10
N ASP A 166 12.94 23.33 -4.28
CA ASP A 166 14.23 23.99 -4.11
C ASP A 166 15.05 23.87 -5.41
N ASN A 167 14.95 24.91 -6.24
CA ASN A 167 15.83 25.26 -7.36
C ASN A 167 16.52 26.58 -7.05
#